data_AF-A0A7C2BKV0-F1
#
_entry.id   AF-A0A7C2BKV0-F1
#
_cell.length_a   1.000
_cell.length_b   1.000
_cell.length_c   1.000
_cell.angle_alpha   90.00
_cell.angle_beta   90.00
_cell.angle_gamma   90.00
#
_symmetry.space_group_name_H-M   'P 1'
#
loop_
_entity.id
_entity.type
_entity.pdbx_description
1 polymer ?
#
loop_
_entity_poly.entity_id
_entity_poly.type
_entity_poly.pdbx_seq_one_letter_code
_entity_poly.pdbx_strand_id
1 'polypeptide(L)'
;MEDKIVLLRFVAGISYGFLIYLLGLLRIVSLNNLNTFAWTGAAVLYAVTIFLTYRFFKPSKAFNLYLRGLLTFYTSWLLTSYVLNDLYSIM
;
A
#
# COMPACT_ATOMS: atom_id res chain seq x y z
N MET A 1 3.31 13.95 15.78
CA MET A 1 4.31 13.15 15.01
C MET A 1 3.68 11.88 14.45
N GLU A 2 2.90 11.15 15.24
CA GLU A 2 2.25 9.89 14.82
C GLU A 2 1.28 10.05 13.64
N ASP A 3 0.55 11.15 13.56
CA ASP A 3 -0.40 11.38 12.46
C ASP A 3 0.29 11.53 11.09
N LYS A 4 1.53 12.03 11.07
CA LYS A 4 2.32 12.13 9.82
C LYS A 4 2.72 10.76 9.31
N ILE A 5 2.97 9.80 10.21
CA ILE A 5 3.29 8.42 9.87
C ILE A 5 2.07 7.75 9.25
N VAL A 6 0.90 7.91 9.88
CA VAL A 6 -0.38 7.39 9.37
C VAL A 6 -0.66 7.98 7.99
N LEU A 7 -0.52 9.29 7.83
CA LEU A 7 -0.73 9.97 6.54
C LEU A 7 0.22 9.44 5.45
N LEU A 8 1.52 9.26 5.76
CA LEU A 8 2.49 8.68 4.83
C LEU A 8 2.06 7.27 4.37
N ARG A 9 1.63 6.43 5.31
CA ARG A 9 1.19 5.05 5.01
C ARG A 9 -0.10 5.02 4.22
N PHE A 10 -1.02 5.92 4.53
CA PHE A 10 -2.28 6.08 3.83
C PHE A 10 -2.06 6.49 2.37
N VAL A 11 -1.27 7.54 2.14
CA VAL A 11 -0.93 8.00 0.77
C VAL A 11 -0.17 6.92 0.02
N ALA A 12 0.80 6.25 0.66
CA ALA A 12 1.54 5.16 0.03
C ALA A 12 0.63 3.99 -0.38
N GLY A 13 -0.34 3.61 0.46
CA GLY A 13 -1.29 2.55 0.16
C GLY A 13 -2.24 2.92 -0.99
N ILE A 14 -2.79 4.15 -1.00
CA ILE A 14 -3.61 4.65 -2.11
C ILE A 14 -2.83 4.62 -3.43
N SER A 15 -1.64 5.22 -3.44
CA SER A 15 -0.81 5.28 -4.65
C SER A 15 -0.45 3.90 -5.16
N TYR A 16 -0.19 2.95 -4.25
CA TYR A 16 0.11 1.58 -4.63
C TYR A 16 -1.12 0.85 -5.20
N GLY A 17 -2.30 1.03 -4.61
CA GLY A 17 -3.55 0.47 -5.15
C GLY A 17 -3.88 0.99 -6.53
N PHE A 18 -3.72 2.29 -6.74
CA PHE A 18 -3.87 2.89 -8.06
C PHE A 18 -2.88 2.31 -9.08
N LEU A 19 -1.62 2.12 -8.69
CA LEU A 19 -0.60 1.51 -9.55
C LEU A 19 -0.95 0.07 -9.92
N ILE A 20 -1.36 -0.77 -8.96
CA ILE A 20 -1.76 -2.16 -9.24
C ILE A 20 -2.98 -2.22 -10.15
N TYR A 21 -3.97 -1.36 -9.88
CA TYR A 21 -5.14 -1.22 -10.74
C TYR A 21 -4.74 -0.86 -12.18
N LEU A 22 -3.87 0.13 -12.38
CA LEU A 22 -3.38 0.51 -13.71
C LEU A 22 -2.60 -0.62 -14.40
N LEU A 23 -1.76 -1.35 -13.68
CA LEU A 23 -1.03 -2.50 -14.23
C LEU A 23 -1.97 -3.60 -14.73
N GLY A 24 -3.07 -3.84 -14.01
CA GLY A 24 -4.13 -4.74 -14.44
C GLY A 24 -4.90 -4.21 -15.64
N LEU A 25 -5.35 -2.95 -15.59
CA LEU A 25 -6.15 -2.31 -16.64
C LEU A 25 -5.41 -2.29 -17.98
N LEU A 26 -4.13 -1.92 -17.95
CA LEU A 26 -3.29 -1.81 -19.15
C LEU A 26 -2.71 -3.16 -19.60
N ARG A 27 -3.03 -4.26 -18.89
CA ARG A 27 -2.51 -5.62 -19.14
C ARG A 27 -0.97 -5.68 -19.23
N ILE A 28 -0.28 -4.79 -18.52
CA ILE A 28 1.20 -4.75 -18.48
C ILE A 28 1.73 -6.02 -17.81
N VAL A 29 1.02 -6.52 -16.81
CA VAL A 29 1.31 -7.79 -16.13
C VAL A 29 0.17 -8.75 -16.41
N SER A 30 0.50 -10.00 -16.77
CA SER A 30 -0.48 -11.08 -16.87
C SER A 30 -1.34 -11.16 -15.60
N LEU A 31 -2.66 -11.32 -15.76
CA LEU A 31 -3.59 -11.42 -14.63
C LEU A 31 -3.19 -12.51 -13.62
N ASN A 32 -2.63 -13.63 -14.11
CA ASN A 32 -2.14 -14.72 -13.26
C ASN A 32 -0.96 -14.29 -12.37
N ASN A 33 -0.15 -13.35 -12.85
CA ASN A 33 1.02 -12.84 -12.12
C ASN A 33 0.71 -11.56 -11.35
N LEU A 34 -0.38 -10.86 -11.68
CA LEU A 34 -0.75 -9.58 -11.07
C LEU A 34 -0.99 -9.73 -9.57
N ASN A 35 -1.68 -10.79 -9.14
CA ASN A 35 -1.92 -11.07 -7.73
C ASN A 35 -0.61 -11.24 -6.95
N THR A 36 0.27 -12.13 -7.42
CA THR A 36 1.58 -12.37 -6.79
C THR A 36 2.42 -11.10 -6.75
N PHE A 37 2.43 -10.34 -7.85
CA PHE A 37 3.16 -9.08 -7.95
C PHE A 37 2.62 -8.03 -6.96
N ALA A 38 1.29 -7.94 -6.82
CA ALA A 38 0.64 -6.99 -5.93
C ALA A 38 0.93 -7.30 -4.45
N TRP A 39 0.85 -8.56 -4.03
CA TRP A 39 1.17 -8.94 -2.65
C TRP A 39 2.66 -8.79 -2.33
N THR A 40 3.53 -9.21 -3.26
CA THR A 40 4.99 -9.12 -3.05
C THR A 40 5.43 -7.66 -3.02
N GLY A 41 4.95 -6.85 -3.96
CA GLY A 41 5.27 -5.43 -4.01
C GLY A 41 4.71 -4.66 -2.81
N ALA A 42 3.52 -5.01 -2.31
CA ALA A 42 2.96 -4.44 -1.08
C ALA A 42 3.85 -4.71 0.13
N ALA A 43 4.33 -5.95 0.30
CA ALA A 43 5.23 -6.32 1.39
C ALA A 43 6.55 -5.53 1.32
N VAL A 44 7.14 -5.42 0.13
CA VAL A 44 8.38 -4.64 -0.10
C VAL A 44 8.16 -3.16 0.18
N LEU A 45 7.11 -2.55 -0.37
CA LEU A 45 6.82 -1.14 -0.17
C LEU A 45 6.49 -0.82 1.29
N TYR A 46 5.83 -1.73 1.98
CA TYR A 46 5.57 -1.63 3.40
C TYR A 46 6.88 -1.64 4.23
N ALA A 47 7.82 -2.53 3.89
CA ALA A 47 9.14 -2.56 4.52
C ALA A 47 9.93 -1.27 4.29
N VAL A 48 9.91 -0.74 3.06
CA VAL A 48 10.54 0.55 2.72
C VAL A 48 9.93 1.67 3.55
N THR A 49 8.61 1.71 3.68
CA THR A 49 7.94 2.74 4.47
C THR A 49 8.21 2.59 5.98
N ILE A 50 8.51 1.39 6.50
CA ILE A 50 9.03 1.19 7.87
C ILE A 50 10.40 1.87 8.00
N PHE A 51 11.31 1.58 7.08
CA PHE A 51 12.65 2.15 7.09
C PHE A 51 12.63 3.69 7.04
N LEU A 52 11.83 4.25 6.14
CA LEU A 52 11.64 5.70 6.02
C LEU A 52 11.04 6.29 7.31
N THR A 53 10.01 5.64 7.87
CA THR A 53 9.38 6.10 9.10
C THR A 53 10.39 6.15 10.25
N TYR A 54 11.20 5.10 10.40
CA TYR A 54 12.22 5.02 11.43
C TYR A 54 13.29 6.12 11.26
N ARG A 55 13.76 6.33 10.02
CA ARG A 55 14.80 7.32 9.71
C ARG A 55 14.36 8.76 9.95
N PHE A 56 13.15 9.13 9.51
CA PHE A 56 12.69 10.52 9.48
C PHE A 56 11.86 10.95 10.69
N PHE A 57 11.09 10.03 11.28
CA PHE A 57 10.11 10.38 12.32
C PHE A 57 10.45 9.81 13.71
N LYS A 58 11.43 8.89 13.81
CA LYS A 58 11.91 8.28 15.07
C LYS A 58 10.75 7.95 16.03
N PRO A 59 9.84 7.05 15.64
CA PRO A 59 8.66 6.76 16.44
C PRO A 59 9.05 6.19 17.81
N SER A 60 8.36 6.65 18.86
CA SER A 60 8.64 6.24 20.24
C SER A 60 8.12 4.84 20.58
N LYS A 61 7.13 4.34 19.84
CA LYS A 61 6.46 3.05 20.09
C LYS A 61 6.54 2.14 18.86
N ALA A 62 7.01 0.91 19.07
CA ALA A 62 7.06 -0.13 18.04
C ALA A 62 5.66 -0.44 17.46
N PHE A 63 4.61 -0.40 18.30
CA PHE A 63 3.23 -0.57 17.86
C PHE A 63 2.83 0.42 16.74
N ASN A 64 3.23 1.70 16.88
CA ASN A 64 2.91 2.73 15.90
C ASN A 64 3.72 2.59 14.61
N LEU A 65 4.93 2.04 14.70
CA LEU A 65 5.78 1.76 13.54
C LEU A 65 5.30 0.54 12.74
N TYR A 66 4.93 -0.55 13.42
CA TYR A 66 4.65 -1.83 12.80
C TYR A 66 3.15 -2.14 12.65
N LEU A 67 2.37 -2.12 13.73
CA LEU A 67 1.00 -2.64 13.65
C LEU A 67 0.04 -1.61 13.05
N ARG A 68 0.07 -0.38 13.58
CA ARG A 68 -0.79 0.71 13.11
C ARG A 68 -0.45 1.10 11.67
N GLY A 69 0.84 1.15 11.35
CA GLY A 69 1.34 1.41 10.00
C GLY A 69 0.89 0.34 8.99
N LEU A 70 0.95 -0.94 9.38
CA LEU A 70 0.53 -2.07 8.55
C LEU A 70 -0.95 -1.98 8.23
N LEU A 71 -1.79 -1.82 9.26
CA LEU A 71 -3.24 -1.70 9.09
C LEU A 71 -3.58 -0.54 8.17
N THR A 72 -2.96 0.64 8.37
CA THR A 72 -3.25 1.82 7.53
C THR A 72 -2.86 1.58 6.07
N PHE A 73 -1.67 1.04 5.81
CA PHE A 73 -1.17 0.80 4.47
C PHE A 73 -1.99 -0.27 3.72
N TYR A 74 -2.20 -1.44 4.32
CA TYR A 74 -2.93 -2.52 3.66
C TYR A 74 -4.42 -2.18 3.47
N THR A 75 -5.05 -1.53 4.46
CA THR A 75 -6.46 -1.13 4.34
C THR A 75 -6.64 -0.11 3.23
N SER A 76 -5.78 0.92 3.15
CA SER A 76 -5.86 1.92 2.09
C SER A 76 -5.56 1.34 0.71
N TRP A 77 -4.57 0.45 0.59
CA TRP A 77 -4.29 -0.27 -0.65
C TRP A 77 -5.46 -1.13 -1.13
N LEU A 78 -5.99 -1.99 -0.26
CA LEU A 78 -7.08 -2.91 -0.61
C LEU A 78 -8.38 -2.16 -0.93
N LEU A 79 -8.74 -1.15 -0.12
CA LEU A 79 -9.92 -0.32 -0.39
C LEU A 79 -9.80 0.40 -1.71
N THR A 80 -8.65 1.03 -1.99
CA THR A 80 -8.43 1.72 -3.27
C THR A 80 -8.58 0.75 -4.44
N SER A 81 -7.95 -0.43 -4.35
CA SER A 81 -8.03 -1.44 -5.40
C SER A 81 -9.46 -1.95 -5.60
N TYR A 82 -10.20 -2.16 -4.51
CA TYR A 82 -11.58 -2.63 -4.54
C TYR A 82 -12.52 -1.58 -5.16
N VAL A 83 -12.46 -0.34 -4.69
CA VAL A 83 -13.26 0.77 -5.21
C VAL A 83 -12.99 1.01 -6.69
N LEU A 84 -11.72 0.96 -7.12
CA LEU A 84 -11.39 1.16 -8.53
C LEU A 84 -11.91 0.02 -9.42
N ASN A 85 -11.84 -1.24 -8.95
CA ASN A 85 -12.41 -2.37 -9.68
C ASN A 85 -13.95 -2.30 -9.73
N ASP A 86 -14.61 -1.83 -8.67
CA ASP A 86 -16.06 -1.67 -8.64
C ASP A 86 -16.54 -0.57 -9.62
N LEU A 87 -15.80 0.55 -9.69
CA LEU A 87 -16.10 1.66 -10.61
C LEU A 87 -15.81 1.30 -12.07
N TYR A 88 -14.75 0.55 -12.31
CA TYR A 88 -14.25 0.23 -13.64
C TYR A 88 -13.72 -1.20 -13.62
N SER A 89 -14.59 -2.16 -13.96
CA SER A 89 -14.24 -3.57 -13.91
C SER A 89 -13.12 -3.89 -14.89
N ILE A 90 -11.99 -4.36 -14.36
CA ILE A 90 -10.91 -4.97 -15.14
C ILE A 90 -11.18 -6.47 -15.35
N MET A 91 -12.17 -7.03 -14.66
CA MET A 91 -12.71 -8.39 -14.84
C MET A 91 -13.94 -8.40 -15.74
#